data_AF-A0A158S3V0-F1
#
_entry.id   AF-A0A158S3V0-F1
#
_cell.length_a   1.000
_cell.length_b   1.000
_cell.length_c   1.000
_cell.angle_alpha   90.00
_cell.angle_beta   90.00
_cell.angle_gamma   90.00
#
_symmetry.space_group_name_H-M   'P 1'
#
loop_
_entity.id
_entity.type
_entity.pdbx_description
1 polymer ?
#
loop_
_entity_poly.entity_id
_entity_poly.type
_entity_poly.pdbx_seq_one_letter_code
_entity_poly.pdbx_strand_id
1 'polypeptide(L)' 'MKVRLLTGLSGANGSFAPGDEYSCDLSEAGRLVSRGYAEYIREEMTETAVVEPIHETAKRRRRK' A
#
# COMPACT_ATOMS: atom_id res chain seq x y z
N MET A 1 7.52 -10.66 7.69
CA MET A 1 6.93 -9.69 8.65
C MET A 1 6.04 -8.73 7.86
N LYS A 2 5.06 -8.08 8.49
CA LYS A 2 4.20 -7.11 7.79
C LYS A 2 4.38 -5.71 8.35
N VAL A 3 4.38 -4.73 7.47
CA VAL A 3 4.38 -3.30 7.81
C VAL A 3 3.26 -2.59 7.05
N ARG A 4 2.69 -1.56 7.66
CA ARG A 4 1.72 -0.68 7.00
C ARG A 4 2.49 0.46 6.38
N LEU A 5 2.37 0.63 5.07
CA LEU A 5 3.04 1.72 4.38
C LEU A 5 2.33 3.04 4.71
N LEU A 6 3.10 4.09 4.99
CA LEU A 6 2.60 5.46 5.16
C LEU A 6 2.69 6.27 3.88
N THR A 7 3.49 5.79 2.93
CA THR A 7 3.69 6.39 1.61
C THR A 7 3.32 5.40 0.52
N GLY A 8 3.02 5.91 -0.68
CA GLY A 8 2.95 5.06 -1.85
C GLY A 8 4.31 4.42 -2.13
N LEU A 9 4.32 3.12 -2.42
CA LEU A 9 5.52 2.36 -2.78
C LEU A 9 5.26 1.68 -4.12
N SER A 10 5.98 2.07 -5.16
CA SER A 10 5.95 1.39 -6.45
C SER A 10 7.21 0.55 -6.64
N GLY A 11 7.02 -0.73 -6.94
CA GLY A 11 8.09 -1.68 -7.19
C GLY A 11 7.77 -2.59 -8.38
N ALA A 12 8.66 -3.54 -8.65
CA ALA A 12 8.52 -4.49 -9.76
C ALA A 12 7.25 -5.34 -9.68
N ASN A 13 6.74 -5.56 -8.46
CA ASN A 13 5.60 -6.43 -8.20
C ASN A 13 4.25 -5.68 -8.09
N GLY A 14 4.25 -4.36 -8.30
CA GLY A 14 3.03 -3.55 -8.22
C GLY A 14 3.25 -2.20 -7.54
N SER A 15 2.16 -1.46 -7.36
CA SER A 15 2.14 -0.22 -6.60
C SER A 15 1.23 -0.38 -5.39
N PHE A 16 1.78 -0.07 -4.21
CA PHE A 16 1.07 -0.03 -2.95
C PHE A 16 0.71 1.42 -2.64
N ALA A 17 -0.52 1.65 -2.16
CA ALA A 17 -0.94 2.96 -1.74
C ALA A 17 -0.46 3.23 -0.30
N PRO A 18 -0.39 4.50 0.12
CA PRO A 18 -0.28 4.82 1.53
C PRO A 18 -1.47 4.20 2.30
N GLY A 19 -1.16 3.39 3.30
CA GLY A 19 -2.10 2.65 4.12
C GLY A 19 -2.14 1.14 3.84
N ASP A 20 -1.56 0.68 2.73
CA ASP A 20 -1.53 -0.74 2.36
C ASP A 20 -0.59 -1.56 3.24
N GLU A 21 -0.89 -2.85 3.32
CA GLU A 21 -0.04 -3.85 3.98
C GLU A 21 1.06 -4.31 3.03
N TYR A 22 2.31 -4.17 3.47
CA TYR A 22 3.48 -4.64 2.74
C TYR A 22 4.18 -5.75 3.53
N SER A 23 4.30 -6.92 2.89
CA SER A 23 5.00 -8.08 3.46
C SER A 23 6.45 -8.07 3.02
N CYS A 24 7.37 -7.94 3.98
CA CYS A 24 8.82 -7.92 3.73
C CYS A 24 9.63 -8.57 4.85
N ASP A 25 10.93 -8.69 4.63
CA ASP A 25 11.88 -9.18 5.61
C ASP A 25 12.10 -8.19 6.76
N LEU A 26 12.56 -8.70 7.90
CA LEU A 26 12.80 -7.90 9.10
C LEU A 26 13.76 -6.72 8.85
N SER A 27 14.78 -6.95 8.02
CA SER A 27 15.80 -5.95 7.69
C SER A 27 15.22 -4.82 6.86
N GLU A 28 14.32 -5.14 5.92
CA GLU A 28 13.66 -4.15 5.07
C GLU A 28 12.58 -3.40 5.82
N ALA A 29 11.77 -4.10 6.62
CA ALA A 29 10.81 -3.50 7.54
C ALA A 29 11.49 -2.48 8.47
N GLY A 30 12.65 -2.83 9.05
CA GLY A 30 13.43 -1.91 9.89
C GLY A 30 13.88 -0.65 9.15
N ARG A 31 14.29 -0.77 7.88
CA ARG A 31 14.66 0.39 7.05
C ARG A 31 13.46 1.29 6.75
N LEU A 32 12.33 0.70 6.40
CA LEU A 32 11.10 1.43 6.08
C LEU A 32 10.58 2.19 7.30
N VAL A 33 10.52 1.52 8.45
CA VAL A 33 10.07 2.13 9.71
C VAL A 33 11.06 3.19 10.19
N SER A 34 12.37 2.91 10.17
CA SER A 34 13.39 3.86 10.60
C SER A 34 13.43 5.14 9.75
N ARG A 35 12.99 5.08 8.49
CA ARG A 35 12.89 6.24 7.61
C ARG A 35 11.52 6.92 7.65
N GLY A 36 10.57 6.40 8.42
CA GLY A 36 9.21 6.93 8.52
C GLY A 36 8.34 6.66 7.30
N TYR A 37 8.70 5.66 6.48
CA TYR A 37 7.89 5.25 5.32
C TYR A 37 6.84 4.20 5.66
N ALA A 38 6.97 3.52 6.80
CA ALA A 38 6.05 2.47 7.23
C ALA A 38 5.96 2.40 8.76
N GLU A 39 4.96 1.67 9.25
CA GLU A 39 4.78 1.33 10.67
C GLU A 39 4.63 -0.18 10.84
N TYR A 40 5.14 -0.73 11.96
CA TYR A 40 4.93 -2.14 12.27
C TYR A 40 3.46 -2.40 12.54
N ILE A 41 2.89 -3.38 11.83
CA ILE A 41 1.54 -3.87 12.13
C ILE A 41 1.69 -4.79 13.33
N ARG A 42 1.39 -4.27 14.53
CA ARG A 42 1.15 -5.14 15.68
C ARG A 42 -0.07 -5.99 15.31
N GLU A 43 0.04 -7.30 15.45
CA GLU A 43 -1.00 -8.28 15.12
C GLU A 43 -2.21 -8.14 16.04
N GLU A 44 -2.88 -6.99 16.02
CA GLU A 44 -4.24 -6.85 16.50
C GLU A 44 -5.11 -7.00 15.25
N MET A 45 -5.66 -8.21 15.10
CA MET A 45 -6.59 -8.65 14.05
C MET A 45 -7.36 -7.49 13.42
N THR A 46 -6.85 -6.96 12.30
CA THR A 46 -7.61 -6.01 11.51
C THR A 46 -7.62 -6.53 10.09
N GLU A 47 -8.62 -7.38 9.85
CA GLU A 47 -9.13 -7.71 8.53
C GLU A 47 -9.64 -6.42 7.87
N THR A 48 -8.74 -5.61 7.32
CA THR A 48 -9.14 -4.50 6.44
C THR A 48 -8.84 -4.89 5.00
N ALA A 49 -9.86 -5.49 4.38
CA ALA A 49 -9.97 -5.61 2.94
C ALA A 49 -9.79 -4.22 2.30
N VAL A 50 -8.62 -3.97 1.71
CA VAL A 50 -8.40 -2.76 0.90
C VAL A 50 -9.01 -3.01 -0.47
N VAL A 51 -10.20 -2.43 -0.60
CA VAL A 51 -11.00 -2.17 -1.80
C VAL A 51 -10.15 -2.01 -3.07
N GLU A 52 -10.44 -2.85 -4.07
CA GLU A 52 -9.95 -2.68 -5.44
C GLU A 52 -10.23 -1.25 -5.93
N PRO A 53 -9.25 -0.50 -6.45
CA PRO A 53 -9.55 0.75 -7.10
C PRO A 53 -10.29 0.43 -8.40
N ILE A 54 -11.62 0.57 -8.38
CA ILE A 54 -12.43 0.70 -9.60
C ILE A 54 -11.84 1.82 -10.45
N HIS A 55 -11.07 1.44 -11.48
CA HIS A 55 -10.57 2.35 -12.49
C HIS A 55 -11.73 2.78 -13.39
N GLU A 56 -12.63 3.62 -12.87
CA GLU A 56 -13.64 4.30 -13.68
C GLU A 56 -12.93 5.38 -14.49
N THR A 57 -12.39 4.98 -15.63
CA THR A 57 -12.01 5.95 -16.66
C THR A 57 -13.29 6.48 -17.29
N ALA A 58 -13.81 7.57 -16.70
CA ALA A 58 -14.84 8.40 -17.29
C ALA A 58 -14.34 8.95 -18.64
N LYS A 59 -14.57 8.22 -19.74
CA LYS A 59 -14.32 8.71 -21.09
C LYS A 59 -15.43 9.71 -21.45
N ARG A 60 -15.19 10.95 -21.01
CA ARG A 60 -15.93 12.15 -21.34
C ARG A 60 -16.06 12.30 -22.87
N ARG A 61 -17.29 12.18 -23.35
CA ARG A 61 -17.92 12.81 -24.54
C ARG A 61 -17.06 13.03 -25.80
N ARG A 62 -17.54 12.50 -26.93
CA ARG A 62 -17.62 13.28 -28.18
C ARG A 62 -19.02 13.21 -28.77
N ARG A 63 -19.69 14.37 -28.79
CA ARG A 63 -20.78 14.70 -29.72
C ARG A 63 -20.22 14.59 -31.15
N LYS A 64 -20.94 13.92 -32.05
CA LYS A 64 -21.22 14.43 -33.40
C LYS A 64 -22.44 13.71 -33.96
#